data_AF-K7EKL8-F1
#
_entry.id   AF-K7EKL8-F1
#
_cell.length_a   1.000
_cell.length_b   1.000
_cell.length_c   1.000
_cell.angle_alpha   90.00
_cell.angle_beta   90.00
_cell.angle_gamma   90.00
#
_symmetry.space_group_name_H-M   'P 1'
#
loop_
_entity.id
_entity.type
_entity.pdbx_description
1 polymer ?
#
loop_
_entity_poly.entity_id
_entity_poly.type
_entity_poly.pdbx_seq_one_letter_code
_entity_poly.pdbx_strand_id
1 'polypeptide(L)'
;MAPSSPRPALPALLVLLGALFPGPGNAQTSVSPSKVILPRGGSVLVTCSTSCDQPKLLGIETPLPKKELLLPGNNRKVYELSNVQEDSQPMCYSNCPDGQSTAKTFLTVYWTPERVEGGAPRANLTVVLLRGEKELKREPAVGEPAEVTTTVLVRRDHHGANFSCRTELDLRPQGLELFE
;
A
#
# COMPACT_ATOMS: atom_id res chain seq x y z
N MET A 1 70.05 23.81 40.60
CA MET A 1 68.75 24.19 40.01
C MET A 1 68.80 23.79 38.54
N ALA A 2 68.01 22.79 38.16
CA ALA A 2 68.04 22.20 36.82
C ALA A 2 67.31 23.11 35.81
N PRO A 3 67.81 23.28 34.57
CA PRO A 3 67.05 23.94 33.52
C PRO A 3 66.14 22.96 32.77
N SER A 4 64.94 23.44 32.49
CA SER A 4 63.83 22.81 31.79
C SER A 4 64.15 22.40 30.35
N SER A 5 63.79 21.17 29.99
CA SER A 5 63.72 20.71 28.59
C SER A 5 62.36 21.05 27.98
N PRO A 6 62.29 21.59 26.74
CA PRO A 6 61.04 21.76 26.02
C PRO A 6 60.62 20.46 25.29
N ARG A 7 59.36 20.05 25.47
CA ARG A 7 58.71 19.01 24.65
C ARG A 7 58.42 19.57 23.25
N PRO A 8 58.75 18.87 22.15
CA PRO A 8 58.26 19.26 20.83
C PRO A 8 56.80 18.81 20.67
N ALA A 9 55.99 19.70 20.10
CA ALA A 9 54.62 19.44 19.70
C ALA A 9 54.56 18.55 18.43
N LEU A 10 53.53 17.70 18.37
CA LEU A 10 53.19 16.82 17.24
C LEU A 10 53.05 17.58 15.91
N PRO A 11 53.23 16.86 14.77
CA PRO A 11 52.39 17.06 13.60
C PRO A 11 51.55 15.80 13.37
N ALA A 12 50.33 15.77 13.89
CA ALA A 12 49.29 14.88 13.40
C ALA A 12 48.50 15.66 12.32
N LEU A 13 48.95 15.59 11.07
CA LEU A 13 48.23 16.19 9.95
C LEU A 13 48.13 15.18 8.81
N LEU A 14 47.20 14.23 8.95
CA LEU A 14 46.81 13.30 7.88
C LEU A 14 45.40 12.73 8.12
N VAL A 15 44.43 13.59 8.43
CA VAL A 15 43.02 13.21 8.39
C VAL A 15 42.22 14.41 7.91
N LEU A 16 42.09 14.61 6.59
CA LEU A 16 41.07 15.51 6.02
C LEU A 16 40.77 15.28 4.53
N LEU A 17 41.18 14.15 3.94
CA LEU A 17 40.79 13.76 2.56
C LEU A 17 39.75 12.62 2.53
N GLY A 18 38.92 12.50 3.56
CA GLY A 18 37.84 11.50 3.65
C GLY A 18 36.45 11.99 3.27
N ALA A 19 36.29 13.24 2.80
CA ALA A 19 34.98 13.88 2.64
C ALA A 19 34.51 14.06 1.17
N LEU A 20 35.26 13.54 0.18
CA LEU A 20 34.94 13.71 -1.24
C LEU A 20 34.58 12.41 -1.97
N PHE A 21 34.59 11.27 -1.29
CA PHE A 21 33.98 10.06 -1.84
C PHE A 21 32.55 9.98 -1.30
N PRO A 22 31.51 10.06 -2.16
CA PRO A 22 30.23 9.51 -1.81
C PRO A 22 30.51 8.08 -1.36
N GLY A 23 30.26 7.78 -0.08
CA GLY A 23 30.35 6.41 0.40
C GLY A 23 29.52 5.51 -0.52
N PRO A 24 29.87 4.22 -0.68
CA PRO A 24 29.19 3.31 -1.60
C PRO A 24 27.68 3.44 -1.38
N GLY A 25 27.04 4.15 -2.30
CA GLY A 25 25.63 4.50 -2.18
C GLY A 25 24.89 3.19 -2.29
N ASN A 26 24.21 2.77 -1.23
CA ASN A 26 23.34 1.61 -1.26
C ASN A 26 22.34 1.81 -2.41
N ALA A 27 22.58 1.15 -3.55
CA ALA A 27 21.70 1.25 -4.70
C ALA A 27 20.28 0.87 -4.27
N GLN A 28 19.33 1.78 -4.45
CA GLN A 28 18.00 1.64 -3.89
C GLN A 28 16.99 1.34 -5.00
N THR A 29 16.35 0.17 -4.90
CA THR A 29 15.16 -0.12 -5.69
C THR A 29 14.01 0.73 -5.19
N SER A 30 13.21 1.27 -6.10
CA SER A 30 12.01 2.03 -5.82
C SER A 30 10.84 1.50 -6.63
N VAL A 31 9.63 1.71 -6.12
CA VAL A 31 8.38 1.29 -6.77
C VAL A 31 7.37 2.42 -6.71
N SER A 32 6.63 2.59 -7.80
CA SER A 32 5.52 3.55 -7.89
C SER A 32 4.34 2.95 -8.65
N PRO A 33 3.11 3.06 -8.12
CA PRO A 33 2.76 3.54 -6.78
C PRO A 33 3.19 2.56 -5.67
N SER A 34 3.39 3.05 -4.44
CA SER A 34 3.72 2.22 -3.27
C SER A 34 2.49 1.61 -2.59
N LYS A 35 1.32 2.23 -2.74
CA LYS A 35 0.03 1.73 -2.25
C LYS A 35 -1.05 2.02 -3.29
N VAL A 36 -1.93 1.07 -3.54
CA VAL A 36 -3.05 1.18 -4.49
C VAL A 36 -4.29 0.54 -3.90
N ILE A 37 -5.43 1.17 -4.12
CA ILE A 37 -6.74 0.58 -3.84
C ILE A 37 -7.48 0.46 -5.17
N LEU A 38 -7.94 -0.74 -5.50
CA LEU A 38 -8.56 -1.07 -6.79
C LEU A 38 -9.74 -2.04 -6.61
N PRO A 39 -10.74 -2.02 -7.51
CA PRO A 39 -11.86 -2.95 -7.40
C PRO A 39 -11.40 -4.38 -7.69
N ARG A 40 -12.11 -5.36 -7.14
CA ARG A 40 -11.87 -6.78 -7.40
C ARG A 40 -11.91 -7.09 -8.90
N GLY A 41 -10.88 -7.80 -9.37
CA GLY A 41 -10.67 -8.10 -10.80
C GLY A 41 -10.06 -6.95 -11.60
N GLY A 42 -9.76 -5.81 -10.96
CA GLY A 42 -9.11 -4.67 -11.58
C GLY A 42 -7.67 -4.95 -12.01
N SER A 43 -7.07 -3.96 -12.69
CA SER A 43 -5.68 -3.99 -13.14
C SER A 43 -4.96 -2.70 -12.74
N VAL A 44 -3.63 -2.76 -12.60
CA VAL A 44 -2.80 -1.65 -12.14
C VAL A 44 -1.45 -1.62 -12.87
N LEU A 45 -0.96 -0.42 -13.15
CA LEU A 45 0.40 -0.21 -13.65
C LEU A 45 1.36 0.01 -12.48
N VAL A 46 2.41 -0.80 -12.42
CA VAL A 46 3.48 -0.73 -11.42
C VAL A 46 4.80 -0.42 -12.10
N THR A 47 5.45 0.65 -11.66
CA THR A 47 6.77 1.07 -12.14
C THR A 47 7.83 0.64 -11.13
N CYS A 48 8.71 -0.27 -11.52
CA CYS A 48 9.93 -0.58 -10.79
C CYS A 48 11.07 0.29 -11.33
N SER A 49 11.81 0.99 -10.46
CA SER A 49 12.98 1.80 -10.84
C SER A 49 14.17 1.49 -9.94
N THR A 50 15.39 1.69 -10.43
CA THR A 50 16.63 1.52 -9.65
C THR A 50 17.60 2.67 -9.88
N SER A 51 18.38 3.00 -8.86
CA SER A 51 19.38 4.07 -8.90
C SER A 51 20.75 3.64 -9.42
N CYS A 52 20.96 2.36 -9.76
CA CYS A 52 22.26 1.90 -10.27
C CYS A 52 22.39 2.15 -11.78
N ASP A 53 23.60 2.55 -12.21
CA ASP A 53 23.87 2.98 -13.58
C ASP A 53 23.65 1.87 -14.63
N GLN A 54 23.85 0.60 -14.23
CA GLN A 54 23.57 -0.59 -15.05
C GLN A 54 23.17 -1.81 -14.17
N PRO A 55 21.87 -2.05 -13.93
CA PRO A 55 21.43 -3.25 -13.23
C PRO A 55 21.69 -4.50 -14.07
N LYS A 56 22.20 -5.57 -13.46
CA LYS A 56 22.28 -6.89 -14.11
C LYS A 56 20.88 -7.44 -14.39
N LEU A 57 19.94 -7.15 -13.49
CA LEU A 57 18.54 -7.56 -13.61
C LEU A 57 17.64 -6.57 -12.84
N LEU A 58 16.53 -6.19 -13.46
CA LEU A 58 15.43 -5.45 -12.85
C LEU A 58 14.14 -6.21 -13.17
N GLY A 59 13.33 -6.47 -12.15
CA GLY A 59 12.09 -7.23 -12.32
C GLY A 59 11.10 -7.05 -11.18
N ILE A 60 9.98 -7.75 -11.30
CA ILE A 60 8.92 -7.80 -10.30
C ILE A 60 8.57 -9.26 -9.98
N GLU A 61 8.51 -9.56 -8.68
CA GLU A 61 8.06 -10.82 -8.12
C GLU A 61 6.61 -10.66 -7.65
N THR A 62 5.71 -11.48 -8.19
CA THR A 62 4.27 -11.41 -7.91
C THR A 62 3.57 -12.69 -8.35
N PRO A 63 2.53 -13.14 -7.62
CA PRO A 63 1.67 -14.23 -8.07
C PRO A 63 0.67 -13.80 -9.17
N LEU A 64 0.55 -12.50 -9.46
CA LEU A 64 -0.42 -11.96 -10.39
C LEU A 64 0.03 -12.13 -11.85
N PRO A 65 -0.91 -12.29 -12.79
CA PRO A 65 -0.59 -12.17 -14.21
C PRO A 65 0.03 -10.80 -14.50
N LYS A 66 1.25 -10.81 -15.05
CA LYS A 66 2.04 -9.61 -15.33
C LYS A 66 2.36 -9.48 -16.82
N LYS A 67 2.28 -8.25 -17.33
CA LYS A 67 2.69 -7.88 -18.69
C LYS A 67 3.68 -6.72 -18.62
N GLU A 68 4.88 -6.91 -19.12
CA GLU A 68 5.89 -5.84 -19.20
C GLU A 68 5.55 -4.90 -20.37
N LEU A 69 5.50 -3.60 -20.09
CA LEU A 69 5.35 -2.56 -21.11
C LEU A 69 6.73 -2.13 -21.59
N LEU A 70 6.93 -2.17 -22.91
CA LEU A 70 8.18 -1.79 -23.55
C LEU A 70 8.37 -0.28 -23.46
N LEU A 71 9.33 0.14 -22.63
CA LEU A 71 9.74 1.53 -22.48
C LEU A 71 11.25 1.67 -22.69
N PRO A 72 11.73 2.83 -23.18
CA PRO A 72 13.17 3.09 -23.28
C PRO A 72 13.83 3.14 -21.90
N GLY A 73 14.96 2.46 -21.74
CA GLY A 73 15.82 2.51 -20.56
C GLY A 73 15.80 1.24 -19.71
N ASN A 74 16.95 0.86 -19.16
CA ASN A 74 17.13 -0.41 -18.45
C ASN A 74 16.90 -0.28 -16.93
N ASN A 75 16.89 0.95 -16.41
CA ASN A 75 16.83 1.24 -14.98
C ASN A 75 15.38 1.46 -14.50
N ARG A 76 14.42 1.36 -15.41
CA ARG A 76 12.98 1.49 -15.15
C ARG A 76 12.23 0.46 -15.97
N LYS A 77 11.31 -0.26 -15.34
CA LYS A 77 10.38 -1.17 -15.99
C LYS A 77 8.96 -0.90 -15.50
N VAL A 78 7.99 -1.01 -16.40
CA VAL A 78 6.57 -0.85 -16.08
C VAL A 78 5.85 -2.16 -16.36
N TYR A 79 5.08 -2.61 -15.38
CA TYR A 79 4.31 -3.83 -15.43
C TYR A 79 2.83 -3.53 -15.27
N GLU A 80 2.01 -4.07 -16.16
CA GLU A 80 0.58 -4.19 -15.93
C GLU A 80 0.32 -5.48 -15.14
N LEU A 81 -0.23 -5.34 -13.93
CA LEU A 81 -0.70 -6.45 -13.11
C LEU A 81 -2.22 -6.51 -13.24
N SER A 82 -2.73 -7.63 -13.77
CA SER A 82 -4.14 -7.74 -14.14
C SER A 82 -4.91 -8.74 -13.29
N ASN A 83 -6.23 -8.60 -13.27
CA ASN A 83 -7.16 -9.52 -12.60
C ASN A 83 -6.83 -9.73 -11.11
N VAL A 84 -6.63 -8.62 -10.38
CA VAL A 84 -6.29 -8.66 -8.95
C VAL A 84 -7.53 -9.03 -8.13
N GLN A 85 -7.57 -10.27 -7.64
CA GLN A 85 -8.73 -10.81 -6.93
C GLN A 85 -8.70 -10.56 -5.41
N GLU A 86 -7.50 -10.53 -4.84
CA GLU A 86 -7.24 -10.42 -3.41
C GLU A 86 -6.09 -9.46 -3.17
N ASP A 87 -5.95 -8.98 -1.92
CA ASP A 87 -4.82 -8.14 -1.51
C ASP A 87 -3.50 -8.83 -1.87
N SER A 88 -2.58 -8.07 -2.44
CA SER A 88 -1.30 -8.59 -2.91
C SER A 88 -0.17 -7.62 -2.62
N GLN A 89 1.03 -8.15 -2.43
CA GLN A 89 2.23 -7.37 -2.16
C GLN A 89 3.33 -7.66 -3.20
N PRO A 90 3.17 -7.23 -4.47
CA PRO A 90 4.21 -7.34 -5.48
C PRO A 90 5.52 -6.69 -5.01
N MET A 91 6.64 -7.34 -5.32
CA MET A 91 7.96 -6.90 -4.90
C MET A 91 8.84 -6.65 -6.13
N CYS A 92 9.19 -5.39 -6.36
CA CYS A 92 10.24 -5.03 -7.29
C CYS A 92 11.60 -5.42 -6.70
N TYR A 93 12.50 -5.93 -7.54
CA TYR A 93 13.86 -6.24 -7.15
C TYR A 93 14.84 -5.74 -8.21
N SER A 94 16.02 -5.31 -7.78
CA SER A 94 17.13 -5.02 -8.68
C SER A 94 18.42 -5.68 -8.18
N ASN A 95 19.13 -6.33 -9.10
CA ASN A 95 20.45 -6.90 -8.87
C ASN A 95 21.49 -5.94 -9.44
N CYS A 96 22.08 -5.11 -8.58
CA CYS A 96 23.16 -4.21 -8.93
C CYS A 96 24.52 -4.85 -8.56
N PRO A 97 25.66 -4.33 -9.07
CA PRO A 97 26.99 -4.83 -8.71
C PRO A 97 27.25 -4.80 -7.19
N ASP A 98 26.75 -3.78 -6.51
CA ASP A 98 26.95 -3.54 -5.07
C ASP A 98 26.00 -4.33 -4.17
N GLY A 99 25.05 -5.07 -4.76
CA GLY A 99 24.11 -5.91 -4.02
C GLY A 99 22.72 -5.96 -4.64
N GLN A 100 21.86 -6.77 -4.00
CA GLN A 100 20.44 -6.82 -4.31
C GLN A 100 19.67 -5.83 -3.44
N SER A 101 18.71 -5.15 -4.04
CA SER A 101 17.78 -4.24 -3.37
C SER A 101 16.34 -4.57 -3.78
N THR A 102 15.37 -4.25 -2.92
CA THR A 102 13.95 -4.57 -3.13
C THR A 102 13.05 -3.44 -2.68
N ALA A 103 11.87 -3.33 -3.30
CA ALA A 103 10.80 -2.41 -2.92
C ALA A 103 9.44 -3.06 -3.10
N LYS A 104 8.52 -2.86 -2.16
CA LYS A 104 7.18 -3.46 -2.17
C LYS A 104 6.11 -2.43 -2.50
N THR A 105 5.12 -2.85 -3.29
CA THR A 105 3.87 -2.13 -3.47
C THR A 105 2.73 -2.91 -2.82
N PHE A 106 1.79 -2.21 -2.20
CA PHE A 106 0.64 -2.80 -1.51
C PHE A 106 -0.62 -2.58 -2.34
N LEU A 107 -1.19 -3.66 -2.86
CA LEU A 107 -2.45 -3.65 -3.58
C LEU A 107 -3.55 -4.08 -2.61
N THR A 108 -4.51 -3.18 -2.36
CA THR A 108 -5.70 -3.47 -1.56
C THR A 108 -6.91 -3.56 -2.47
N VAL A 109 -7.59 -4.69 -2.42
CA VAL A 109 -8.78 -4.95 -3.23
C VAL A 109 -10.03 -4.54 -2.46
N TYR A 110 -10.91 -3.79 -3.11
CA TYR A 110 -12.23 -3.48 -2.57
C TYR A 110 -13.37 -4.07 -3.38
N TRP A 111 -14.44 -4.40 -2.69
CA TRP A 111 -15.69 -4.86 -3.27
C TRP A 111 -16.81 -4.70 -2.24
N THR A 112 -17.99 -4.31 -2.72
CA THR A 112 -19.22 -4.31 -1.94
C THR A 112 -19.94 -5.64 -2.18
N PRO A 113 -20.56 -6.23 -1.16
CA PRO A 113 -21.21 -7.53 -1.32
C PRO A 113 -22.58 -7.35 -2.01
N GLU A 114 -22.99 -8.32 -2.85
CA GLU A 114 -24.29 -8.30 -3.54
C GLU A 114 -25.48 -8.55 -2.59
N ARG A 115 -25.23 -9.27 -1.50
CA ARG A 115 -26.11 -9.44 -0.33
C ARG A 115 -25.34 -8.97 0.91
N VAL A 116 -25.97 -8.75 2.05
CA VAL A 116 -25.31 -8.22 3.28
C VAL A 116 -24.30 -9.21 3.93
N GLU A 117 -23.75 -10.13 3.15
CA GLU A 117 -22.82 -11.18 3.54
C GLU A 117 -21.49 -10.92 2.81
N GLY A 118 -20.61 -10.12 3.40
CA GLY A 118 -19.24 -9.94 2.89
C GLY A 118 -18.79 -8.49 2.74
N GLY A 119 -17.87 -8.27 1.81
CA GLY A 119 -17.30 -6.97 1.48
C GLY A 119 -15.92 -6.74 2.09
N ALA A 120 -15.10 -5.97 1.37
CA ALA A 120 -13.75 -5.61 1.80
C ALA A 120 -13.36 -4.19 1.33
N PRO A 121 -12.46 -3.49 2.04
CA PRO A 121 -11.88 -3.88 3.33
C PRO A 121 -12.86 -3.76 4.50
N ARG A 122 -12.86 -4.75 5.41
CA ARG A 122 -13.81 -4.81 6.54
C ARG A 122 -13.70 -3.64 7.51
N ALA A 123 -12.49 -3.10 7.70
CA ALA A 123 -12.26 -1.94 8.56
C ALA A 123 -12.99 -0.67 8.08
N ASN A 124 -13.40 -0.62 6.81
CA ASN A 124 -14.09 0.51 6.19
C ASN A 124 -15.56 0.20 5.90
N LEU A 125 -16.04 -0.98 6.27
CA LEU A 125 -17.39 -1.45 5.97
C LEU A 125 -18.30 -1.28 7.19
N THR A 126 -19.45 -0.66 6.97
CA THR A 126 -20.46 -0.38 7.99
C THR A 126 -21.80 -0.99 7.57
N VAL A 127 -22.53 -1.57 8.52
CA VAL A 127 -23.89 -2.09 8.33
C VAL A 127 -24.89 -1.11 8.93
N VAL A 128 -25.92 -0.77 8.16
CA VAL A 128 -26.98 0.15 8.56
C VAL A 128 -28.33 -0.55 8.51
N LEU A 129 -29.00 -0.62 9.67
CA LEU A 129 -30.38 -1.09 9.78
C LEU A 129 -31.33 0.10 9.68
N LEU A 130 -32.35 -0.02 8.83
CA LEU A 130 -33.22 1.08 8.43
C LEU A 130 -34.69 0.70 8.60
N ARG A 131 -35.51 1.73 8.85
CA ARG A 131 -36.97 1.69 8.75
C ARG A 131 -37.43 2.82 7.82
N GLY A 132 -37.74 2.49 6.57
CA GLY A 132 -37.79 3.48 5.48
C GLY A 132 -36.44 4.21 5.40
N GLU A 133 -36.47 5.54 5.43
CA GLU A 133 -35.27 6.38 5.42
C GLU A 133 -34.67 6.61 6.83
N LYS A 134 -35.28 6.07 7.89
CA LYS A 134 -34.79 6.29 9.26
C LYS A 134 -33.76 5.23 9.64
N GLU A 135 -32.56 5.67 10.00
CA GLU A 135 -31.55 4.81 10.63
C GLU A 135 -32.00 4.34 12.02
N LEU A 136 -32.03 3.02 12.19
CA LEU A 136 -32.29 2.36 13.47
C LEU A 136 -30.99 2.04 14.20
N LYS A 137 -29.97 1.59 13.47
CA LYS A 137 -28.67 1.19 14.01
C LYS A 137 -27.60 1.27 12.93
N ARG A 138 -26.39 1.67 13.32
CA ARG A 138 -25.22 1.72 12.46
C ARG A 138 -24.02 1.14 13.21
N GLU A 139 -23.44 0.07 12.68
CA GLU A 139 -22.33 -0.64 13.33
C GLU A 139 -21.27 -1.09 12.32
N PRO A 140 -19.98 -1.14 12.72
CA PRO A 140 -18.93 -1.69 11.87
C PRO A 140 -19.20 -3.17 11.57
N ALA A 141 -18.85 -3.61 10.37
CA ALA A 141 -19.08 -4.97 9.92
C ALA A 141 -18.03 -5.94 10.52
N VAL A 142 -18.25 -6.37 11.77
CA VAL A 142 -17.36 -7.27 12.53
C VAL A 142 -17.77 -8.73 12.33
N GLY A 143 -16.79 -9.61 12.07
CA GLY A 143 -17.01 -11.04 11.84
C GLY A 143 -17.31 -11.40 10.38
N GLU A 144 -17.32 -12.70 10.09
CA GLU A 144 -17.65 -13.26 8.78
C GLU A 144 -18.58 -14.48 8.97
N PRO A 145 -19.90 -14.34 8.70
CA PRO A 145 -20.60 -13.11 8.30
C PRO A 145 -20.67 -12.07 9.43
N ALA A 146 -20.92 -10.80 9.08
CA ALA A 146 -21.18 -9.77 10.09
C ALA A 146 -22.65 -9.78 10.51
N GLU A 147 -22.90 -9.93 11.81
CA GLU A 147 -24.25 -9.96 12.36
C GLU A 147 -24.53 -8.67 13.15
N VAL A 148 -25.50 -7.90 12.66
CA VAL A 148 -25.96 -6.67 13.32
C VAL A 148 -27.44 -6.80 13.60
N THR A 149 -27.82 -6.73 14.87
CA THR A 149 -29.20 -6.87 15.33
C THR A 149 -29.68 -5.62 16.07
N THR A 150 -30.96 -5.33 15.94
CA THR A 150 -31.65 -4.27 16.70
C THR A 150 -33.02 -4.77 17.12
N THR A 151 -33.45 -4.40 18.33
CA THR A 151 -34.79 -4.72 18.82
C THR A 151 -35.75 -3.57 18.50
N VAL A 152 -36.89 -3.89 17.91
CA VAL A 152 -37.91 -2.90 17.54
C VAL A 152 -39.20 -3.23 18.27
N LEU A 153 -39.63 -2.34 19.16
CA LEU A 153 -40.94 -2.46 19.81
C LEU A 153 -42.04 -2.18 18.79
N VAL A 154 -42.91 -3.15 18.52
CA VAL A 154 -44.02 -2.98 17.56
C VAL A 154 -45.03 -1.96 18.08
N ARG A 155 -45.43 -1.03 17.21
CA ARG A 155 -46.41 0.02 17.51
C ARG A 155 -47.39 0.19 16.35
N ARG A 156 -48.51 0.85 16.61
CA ARG A 156 -49.54 1.14 15.59
C ARG A 156 -48.97 1.92 14.41
N ASP A 157 -48.03 2.84 14.66
CA ASP A 157 -47.34 3.64 13.63
C ASP A 157 -46.35 2.83 12.77
N HIS A 158 -46.13 1.55 13.07
CA HIS A 158 -45.29 0.66 12.26
C HIS A 158 -46.08 -0.11 11.19
N HIS A 159 -47.41 0.06 11.11
CA HIS A 159 -48.22 -0.62 10.11
C HIS A 159 -47.79 -0.21 8.69
N GLY A 160 -47.41 -1.19 7.87
CA GLY A 160 -46.90 -0.96 6.51
C GLY A 160 -45.47 -0.40 6.45
N ALA A 161 -44.72 -0.37 7.55
CA ALA A 161 -43.34 0.09 7.56
C ALA A 161 -42.39 -0.94 6.92
N ASN A 162 -41.50 -0.46 6.04
CA ASN A 162 -40.45 -1.27 5.42
C ASN A 162 -39.19 -1.26 6.29
N PHE A 163 -38.63 -2.43 6.57
CA PHE A 163 -37.36 -2.59 7.25
C PHE A 163 -36.33 -3.11 6.25
N SER A 164 -35.15 -2.53 6.25
CA SER A 164 -34.07 -2.89 5.33
C SER A 164 -32.72 -2.87 6.03
N CYS A 165 -31.75 -3.51 5.40
CA CYS A 165 -30.36 -3.53 5.82
C CYS A 165 -29.52 -3.19 4.58
N ARG A 166 -28.57 -2.26 4.73
CA ARG A 166 -27.61 -1.93 3.68
C ARG A 166 -26.19 -1.87 4.24
N THR A 167 -25.22 -2.07 3.36
CA THR A 167 -23.80 -1.92 3.67
C THR A 167 -23.27 -0.63 3.05
N GLU A 168 -22.41 0.07 3.78
CA GLU A 168 -21.74 1.29 3.33
C GLU A 168 -20.23 1.07 3.44
N LEU A 169 -19.52 1.20 2.32
CA LEU A 169 -18.06 1.09 2.25
C LEU A 169 -17.45 2.48 2.05
N ASP A 170 -16.72 2.98 3.06
CA ASP A 170 -16.11 4.32 3.01
C ASP A 170 -14.62 4.26 2.68
N LEU A 171 -14.27 4.57 1.43
CA LEU A 171 -12.89 4.61 0.94
C LEU A 171 -12.32 6.04 0.81
N ARG A 172 -13.09 7.08 1.16
CA ARG A 172 -12.64 8.48 1.11
C ARG A 172 -11.37 8.73 1.93
N PRO A 173 -11.18 8.14 3.13
CA PRO A 173 -9.92 8.28 3.88
C PRO A 173 -8.68 7.75 3.13
N GLN A 174 -8.87 6.95 2.08
CA GLN A 174 -7.80 6.41 1.26
C GLN A 174 -7.59 7.18 -0.06
N GLY A 175 -8.25 8.34 -0.23
CA GLY A 175 -8.11 9.19 -1.41
C GLY A 175 -8.93 8.72 -2.62
N LEU A 176 -9.83 7.74 -2.44
CA LEU A 176 -10.83 7.39 -3.45
C LEU A 176 -12.09 8.22 -3.20
N GLU A 177 -12.26 9.28 -3.98
CA GLU A 177 -13.58 9.88 -4.15
C GLU A 177 -14.38 8.98 -5.11
N LEU A 178 -15.57 8.58 -4.67
CA LEU A 178 -16.56 7.97 -5.57
C LEU A 178 -16.93 9.04 -6.59
N PHE A 179 -16.34 8.97 -7.80
CA PHE A 179 -16.88 9.71 -8.93
C PHE A 179 -18.25 9.12 -9.22
N GLU A 180 -19.31 9.90 -8.98
CA GLU A 180 -20.70 9.58 -9.34
C GLU A 180 -20.86 9.25 -10.83
#